data_AF-A0A4Q9QFF5-F1
#
_entry.id   AF-A0A4Q9QFF5-F1
#
_cell.length_a   1.000
_cell.length_b   1.000
_cell.length_c   1.000
_cell.angle_alpha   90.00
_cell.angle_beta   90.00
_cell.angle_gamma   90.00
#
_symmetry.space_group_name_H-M   'P 1'
#
loop_
_entity.id
_entity.type
_entity.pdbx_description
1 polymer ?
#
loop_
_entity_poly.entity_id
_entity_poly.type
_entity_poly.pdbx_seq_one_letter_code
_entity_poly.pdbx_strand_id
1 'polypeptide(L)'
;MTPDDYNRLRKHVDFLESLLAVLVIALFVLAMFRPDGELLIALAVVIAGVLLSLYRQHRTSSRYACPGCGESPHSKTDGVAGERHDPATPNCLHCGQRLSE
;
A
#
# COMPACT_ATOMS: atom_id res chain seq x y z
N MET A 1 16.09 3.26 8.48
CA MET A 1 14.75 3.83 8.24
C MET A 1 14.24 4.29 9.59
N THR A 2 14.03 5.59 9.75
CA THR A 2 13.51 6.16 11.02
C THR A 2 12.00 5.95 11.12
N PRO A 3 11.40 6.11 12.31
CA PRO A 3 9.94 6.14 12.48
C PRO A 3 9.25 7.16 11.55
N ASP A 4 9.86 8.33 11.36
CA ASP A 4 9.35 9.38 10.48
C ASP A 4 9.41 9.00 9.00
N ASP A 5 10.53 8.40 8.55
CA ASP A 5 10.67 7.88 7.18
C ASP A 5 9.60 6.83 6.90
N TYR A 6 9.34 5.96 7.88
CA TYR A 6 8.32 4.93 7.81
C TYR A 6 6.92 5.53 7.72
N ASN A 7 6.60 6.52 8.55
CA ASN A 7 5.29 7.18 8.52
C ASN A 7 5.06 7.94 7.20
N ARG A 8 6.10 8.58 6.64
CA ARG A 8 6.04 9.20 5.31
C ARG A 8 5.81 8.15 4.22
N LEU A 9 6.52 7.02 4.27
CA LEU A 9 6.33 5.93 3.31
C LEU A 9 4.90 5.40 3.38
N ARG A 10 4.39 5.15 4.58
CA ARG A 10 3.02 4.69 4.81
C ARG A 10 1.97 5.63 4.21
N LYS A 11 2.06 6.95 4.48
CA LYS A 11 1.15 7.94 3.87
C LYS A 11 1.19 7.94 2.34
N HIS A 12 2.36 7.71 1.75
CA HIS A 12 2.48 7.58 0.30
C HIS A 12 1.82 6.30 -0.23
N VAL A 13 1.93 5.18 0.48
CA VAL A 13 1.23 3.93 0.13
C VAL A 13 -0.29 4.15 0.18
N ASP A 14 -0.83 4.71 1.26
CA ASP A 14 -2.26 4.99 1.42
C ASP A 14 -2.81 5.86 0.28
N PHE A 15 -2.04 6.89 -0.11
CA PHE A 15 -2.38 7.74 -1.24
C PHE A 15 -2.39 6.99 -2.57
N LEU A 16 -1.37 6.16 -2.84
CA LEU A 16 -1.27 5.39 -4.08
C LEU A 16 -2.35 4.31 -4.17
N GLU A 17 -2.74 3.67 -3.07
CA GLU A 17 -3.86 2.72 -3.03
C GLU A 17 -5.19 3.41 -3.34
N SER A 18 -5.42 4.59 -2.74
CA SER A 18 -6.60 5.40 -3.04
C SER A 18 -6.64 5.84 -4.50
N LEU A 19 -5.49 6.28 -5.04
CA LEU A 19 -5.34 6.64 -6.44
C LEU A 19 -5.62 5.43 -7.36
N LEU A 20 -5.08 4.26 -7.02
CA LEU A 20 -5.31 3.04 -7.77
C LEU A 20 -6.79 2.69 -7.83
N ALA A 21 -7.51 2.79 -6.71
CA ALA A 21 -8.96 2.56 -6.67
C ALA A 21 -9.71 3.50 -7.62
N VAL A 22 -9.37 4.79 -7.63
CA VAL A 22 -9.96 5.78 -8.54
C VAL A 22 -9.63 5.44 -10.00
N LEU A 23 -8.39 5.06 -10.32
CA LEU A 23 -7.99 4.71 -11.68
C LEU A 23 -8.70 3.44 -12.18
N VAL A 24 -8.92 2.46 -11.32
CA VAL A 24 -9.68 1.24 -11.66
C VAL A 24 -11.15 1.59 -11.94
N ILE A 25 -11.76 2.46 -11.14
CA ILE A 25 -13.12 2.95 -11.39
C ILE A 25 -13.17 3.69 -12.73
N ALA A 26 -12.21 4.57 -13.01
CA ALA A 26 -12.12 5.27 -14.28
C ALA A 26 -11.98 4.29 -15.47
N LEU A 27 -11.16 3.25 -15.33
CA LEU A 27 -10.98 2.22 -16.36
C LEU A 27 -12.28 1.46 -16.62
N PHE A 28 -13.04 1.13 -15.56
CA PHE A 28 -14.35 0.49 -15.69
C PHE A 28 -15.35 1.38 -16.44
N VAL A 29 -15.42 2.67 -16.09
CA VAL A 29 -16.25 3.66 -16.77
C VAL A 29 -15.87 3.74 -18.26
N LEU A 30 -14.58 3.87 -18.59
CA LEU A 30 -14.12 3.90 -19.96
C LEU A 30 -14.49 2.62 -20.72
N ALA A 31 -14.34 1.44 -20.12
CA ALA A 31 -14.72 0.18 -20.76
C ALA A 31 -16.22 0.15 -21.15
N MET A 32 -17.09 0.78 -20.36
CA MET A 32 -18.52 0.89 -20.66
C MET A 32 -18.83 1.84 -21.83
N PHE A 33 -18.08 2.94 -21.95
CA PHE A 33 -18.36 4.00 -22.93
C PHE A 33 -17.57 3.87 -24.24
N ARG A 34 -16.71 2.86 -24.39
CA ARG A 34 -15.89 2.60 -25.60
C ARG A 34 -15.20 3.86 -26.16
N PRO A 35 -14.34 4.54 -25.38
CA PRO A 35 -13.54 5.66 -25.86
C PRO A 35 -12.52 5.21 -26.92
N ASP A 36 -11.87 6.17 -27.55
CA ASP A 36 -10.73 5.93 -28.42
C ASP A 36 -9.66 5.09 -27.70
N GLY A 37 -9.07 4.13 -28.42
CA GLY A 37 -8.13 3.16 -27.86
C GLY A 37 -6.88 3.79 -27.21
N GLU A 38 -6.49 4.99 -27.64
CA GLU A 38 -5.36 5.74 -27.08
C GLU A 38 -5.58 6.10 -25.60
N LEU A 39 -6.81 6.45 -25.22
CA LEU A 39 -7.16 6.80 -23.84
C LEU A 39 -7.06 5.59 -22.91
N LEU A 40 -7.48 4.41 -23.40
CA LEU A 40 -7.36 3.15 -22.65
C LEU A 40 -5.90 2.75 -22.45
N ILE A 41 -5.06 2.91 -23.48
CA ILE A 41 -3.62 2.62 -23.40
C ILE A 41 -2.96 3.55 -22.40
N ALA A 42 -3.23 4.87 -22.48
CA ALA A 42 -2.69 5.85 -21.54
C ALA A 42 -3.07 5.51 -20.09
N LEU A 43 -4.34 5.19 -19.84
CA LEU A 43 -4.81 4.83 -18.51
C LEU A 43 -4.17 3.53 -18.00
N ALA A 44 -4.03 2.52 -18.85
CA ALA A 44 -3.36 1.26 -18.49
C ALA A 44 -1.90 1.47 -18.08
N VAL A 45 -1.17 2.34 -18.80
CA VAL A 45 0.21 2.71 -18.45
C VAL A 45 0.28 3.40 -17.09
N VAL A 46 -0.66 4.31 -16.80
CA VAL A 46 -0.74 4.99 -15.49
C VAL A 46 -1.00 3.98 -14.37
N ILE A 47 -1.97 3.08 -14.55
CA ILE A 47 -2.28 2.02 -13.57
C ILE A 47 -1.04 1.13 -13.32
N ALA A 48 -0.37 0.69 -14.38
CA ALA A 48 0.84 -0.12 -14.27
C ALA A 48 1.96 0.61 -13.49
N GLY A 49 2.13 1.92 -13.73
CA GLY A 49 3.07 2.76 -12.99
C GLY A 49 2.74 2.86 -11.50
N VAL A 50 1.46 3.06 -11.15
CA VAL A 50 1.00 3.09 -9.75
C VAL A 50 1.24 1.74 -9.07
N LEU A 51 0.91 0.64 -9.73
CA LEU A 51 1.15 -0.72 -9.21
C LEU A 51 2.64 -0.99 -8.96
N LEU A 52 3.51 -0.58 -9.89
CA LEU A 52 4.96 -0.74 -9.73
C LEU A 52 5.49 0.10 -8.56
N SER A 53 4.97 1.30 -8.38
CA SER A 53 5.32 2.16 -7.24
C SER A 53 4.90 1.53 -5.91
N LEU A 54 3.65 1.07 -5.82
CA LEU A 54 3.12 0.35 -4.65
C LEU A 54 3.97 -0.88 -4.33
N TYR A 55 4.31 -1.70 -5.32
CA TYR A 55 5.16 -2.88 -5.14
C TYR A 55 6.53 -2.54 -4.53
N ARG A 56 7.19 -1.48 -5.04
CA ARG A 56 8.49 -1.03 -4.52
C ARG A 56 8.39 -0.52 -3.08
N GLN A 57 7.33 0.22 -2.77
CA GLN A 57 7.10 0.75 -1.42
C GLN A 57 6.77 -0.36 -0.42
N HIS A 58 5.94 -1.32 -0.81
CA HIS A 58 5.61 -2.50 0.00
C HIS A 58 6.85 -3.33 0.33
N ARG A 59 7.73 -3.56 -0.65
CA ARG A 59 9.02 -4.25 -0.43
C ARG A 59 9.96 -3.47 0.50
N THR A 60 9.82 -2.15 0.55
CA THR A 60 10.63 -1.30 1.44
C THR A 60 10.07 -1.34 2.86
N SER A 61 8.75 -1.27 3.01
CA SER A 61 8.09 -1.33 4.32
C SER A 61 8.17 -2.71 4.98
N SER A 62 8.20 -3.80 4.20
CA SER A 62 8.37 -5.15 4.74
C SER A 62 9.73 -5.42 5.39
N ARG A 63 10.74 -4.57 5.12
CA ARG A 63 12.06 -4.65 5.77
C ARG A 63 12.15 -3.84 7.06
N TYR A 64 11.13 -3.03 7.36
CA TYR A 64 11.11 -2.25 8.58
C TYR A 64 10.79 -3.17 9.76
N ALA A 65 11.59 -3.06 10.82
CA ALA A 65 11.40 -3.79 12.07
C ALA A 65 10.86 -2.83 13.13
N CYS A 66 9.88 -3.29 13.91
CA CYS A 66 9.34 -2.51 15.01
C CYS A 66 10.41 -2.26 16.08
N PRO A 67 10.64 -1.02 16.53
CA PRO A 67 11.66 -0.74 17.54
C PRO A 67 11.37 -1.36 18.92
N GLY A 68 10.12 -1.65 19.26
CA GLY A 68 9.78 -2.27 20.56
C GLY A 68 9.89 -3.77 20.61
N CYS A 69 9.48 -4.47 19.55
CA CYS A 69 9.46 -5.94 19.54
C CYS A 69 10.39 -6.58 18.51
N GLY A 70 11.00 -5.82 17.60
CA GLY A 70 11.91 -6.34 16.56
C GLY A 70 11.21 -7.00 15.37
N GLU A 71 9.93 -7.35 15.49
CA GLU A 71 9.14 -7.98 14.43
C GLU A 71 8.74 -7.04 13.29
N SER A 72 8.43 -7.60 12.13
CA SER A 72 7.84 -6.85 11.01
C SER A 72 6.44 -6.34 11.40
N PRO A 73 6.20 -5.02 11.41
CA PRO A 73 4.99 -4.47 12.01
C PRO A 73 3.70 -4.76 11.24
N HIS A 74 3.81 -5.17 9.98
CA HIS A 74 2.71 -5.24 9.02
C HIS A 74 2.07 -6.61 8.92
N SER A 75 2.72 -7.66 9.39
CA SER A 75 2.20 -9.01 9.35
C SER A 75 2.03 -9.50 10.78
N LYS A 76 0.97 -10.25 11.07
CA LYS A 76 0.84 -11.03 12.30
C LYS A 76 0.02 -12.26 12.01
N THR A 77 0.49 -13.41 12.49
CA THR A 77 -0.31 -14.62 12.54
C THR A 77 -1.11 -14.63 13.83
N ASP A 78 -2.43 -14.71 13.71
CA ASP A 78 -3.38 -14.83 14.82
C ASP A 78 -4.04 -16.22 14.77
N GLY A 79 -4.12 -16.91 15.90
CA GLY A 79 -4.66 -18.28 15.97
C GLY A 79 -6.16 -18.37 15.66
N VAL A 80 -6.90 -17.26 15.73
CA VAL A 80 -8.33 -17.18 15.43
C VAL A 80 -8.57 -16.52 14.07
N ALA A 81 -7.88 -15.41 13.79
CA ALA A 81 -8.09 -14.61 12.58
C ALA A 81 -7.19 -15.01 11.38
N GLY A 82 -6.25 -15.94 11.58
CA GLY A 82 -5.29 -16.34 10.56
C GLY A 82 -4.18 -15.31 10.34
N GLU A 83 -3.62 -15.29 9.14
CA GLU A 83 -2.56 -14.34 8.78
C GLU A 83 -3.16 -12.96 8.45
N ARG A 84 -2.79 -11.97 9.25
CA ARG A 84 -3.20 -10.59 9.08
C ARG A 84 -2.05 -9.78 8.51
N HIS A 85 -2.25 -9.19 7.33
CA HIS A 85 -1.30 -8.29 6.71
C HIS A 85 -1.94 -6.92 6.49
N ASP A 86 -1.39 -5.87 7.10
CA ASP A 86 -1.82 -4.49 6.95
C ASP A 86 -0.58 -3.59 6.77
N PRO A 87 -0.25 -3.18 5.53
CA PRO A 87 0.89 -2.32 5.26
C PRO A 87 0.66 -0.85 5.64
N ALA A 88 -0.58 -0.52 6.01
CA ALA A 88 -1.09 0.81 6.24
C ALA A 88 -1.45 1.05 7.72
N THR A 89 -0.97 0.23 8.66
CA THR A 89 -1.24 0.42 10.10
C THR A 89 -0.31 1.45 10.75
N PRO A 90 -0.81 2.34 11.65
CA PRO A 90 0.05 3.21 12.46
C PRO A 90 0.75 2.48 13.59
N ASN A 91 0.27 1.28 13.94
CA ASN A 91 0.69 0.51 15.09
C ASN A 91 1.26 -0.82 14.64
N CYS A 92 2.28 -1.31 15.33
CA CYS A 92 2.77 -2.67 15.15
C CYS A 92 1.64 -3.68 15.41
N LEU A 93 1.36 -4.59 14.46
CA LEU A 93 0.36 -5.64 14.67
C LEU A 93 0.76 -6.63 15.79
N HIS A 94 2.07 -6.78 16.06
CA HIS A 94 2.58 -7.68 17.10
C HIS A 94 2.43 -7.11 18.51
N CYS A 95 3.04 -5.95 18.79
CA CYS A 95 3.10 -5.39 20.15
C CYS A 95 2.16 -4.19 20.39
N GLY A 96 1.47 -3.70 19.36
CA GLY A 96 0.57 -2.54 19.46
C GLY A 96 1.27 -1.19 19.59
N GLN A 97 2.60 -1.15 19.60
CA GLN A 97 3.34 0.12 19.68
C GLN A 97 3.10 0.99 18.45
N ARG A 98 2.88 2.30 18.69
CA ARG A 98 2.86 3.30 17.61
C ARG A 98 4.22 3.36 16.92
N LEU A 99 4.18 3.31 15.58
CA LEU A 99 5.37 3.31 14.73
C LEU A 99 5.80 4.73 14.32
N SER A 100 5.04 5.73 14.75
CA SER A 100 5.45 7.14 14.84
C SER A 100 5.55 7.51 16.32
N GLU A 101 6.48 8.40 16.67
CA GLU A 101 6.42 9.07 17.98
C GLU A 101 5.07 9.78 18.18
#